data_AF-A0A2V2GLP4-F1
#
_entry.id   AF-A0A2V2GLP4-F1
#
_cell.length_a   1.000
_cell.length_b   1.000
_cell.length_c   1.000
_cell.angle_alpha   90.00
_cell.angle_beta   90.00
_cell.angle_gamma   90.00
#
_symmetry.space_group_name_H-M   'P 1'
#
loop_
_entity.id
_entity.type
_entity.pdbx_description
1 polymer ?
#
loop_
_entity_poly.entity_id
_entity_poly.type
_entity_poly.pdbx_seq_one_letter_code
_entity_poly.pdbx_strand_id
1 'polypeptide(L)'
;MNRILHRISPRLIALLSALIMLLSVLPAYAAGSDIDGDIDGDDVVISKVGDINADGSVDVKDLVRLMKYISGADVTICGSDVNGDGVTDTRDLVRLMRIIAAA
;
A
#
# COMPACT_ATOMS: atom_id res chain seq x y z
N MET A 1 -13.17 36.88 -21.31
CA MET A 1 -14.14 36.17 -20.46
C MET A 1 -15.00 35.29 -21.35
N ASN A 2 -14.52 34.08 -21.64
CA ASN A 2 -15.20 33.18 -22.57
C ASN A 2 -16.32 32.49 -21.81
N ARG A 3 -17.54 32.97 -22.04
CA ARG A 3 -18.77 32.46 -21.42
C ARG A 3 -19.02 31.07 -21.97
N ILE A 4 -18.60 30.05 -21.22
CA ILE A 4 -18.91 28.64 -21.44
C ILE A 4 -20.41 28.46 -21.11
N LEU A 5 -21.27 29.05 -21.94
CA LEU A 5 -22.71 28.82 -21.88
C LEU A 5 -22.97 27.56 -22.69
N HIS A 6 -22.90 26.43 -21.98
CA HIS A 6 -23.10 25.11 -22.53
C HIS A 6 -24.48 25.08 -23.24
N ARG A 7 -24.50 25.11 -24.58
CA ARG A 7 -25.68 24.79 -25.39
C ARG A 7 -25.91 23.28 -25.29
N ILE A 8 -26.44 22.86 -24.15
CA ILE A 8 -26.75 21.46 -23.90
C ILE A 8 -27.96 21.12 -24.77
N SER A 9 -27.71 20.51 -25.92
CA SER A 9 -28.79 19.93 -26.71
C SER A 9 -29.42 18.78 -25.91
N PRO A 10 -30.74 18.55 -26.00
CA PRO A 10 -31.40 17.47 -25.27
C PRO A 10 -30.83 16.08 -25.63
N ARG A 11 -30.20 15.96 -26.80
CA ARG A 11 -29.47 14.76 -27.24
C ARG A 11 -28.19 14.50 -26.44
N LEU A 12 -27.48 15.54 -26.00
CA LEU A 12 -26.27 15.41 -25.18
C LEU A 12 -26.60 14.88 -23.78
N ILE A 13 -27.70 15.34 -23.19
CA ILE A 13 -28.18 14.84 -21.88
C ILE A 13 -28.59 13.37 -22.01
N ALA A 14 -29.32 13.01 -23.06
CA ALA A 14 -29.72 11.63 -23.31
C ALA A 14 -28.53 10.68 -23.49
N LEU A 15 -27.46 11.13 -24.15
CA LEU A 15 -26.21 10.36 -24.29
C LEU A 15 -25.47 10.22 -22.95
N LEU A 16 -25.38 11.30 -22.17
CA LEU A 16 -24.76 11.27 -20.84
C LEU A 16 -25.53 10.37 -19.87
N SER A 17 -26.87 10.42 -19.88
CA SER A 17 -27.69 9.55 -19.02
C SER A 17 -27.59 8.08 -19.43
N ALA A 18 -27.52 7.78 -20.73
CA ALA A 18 -27.32 6.42 -21.22
C ALA A 18 -25.93 5.87 -20.83
N LEU A 19 -24.89 6.70 -20.88
CA LEU A 19 -23.53 6.33 -20.45
C LEU A 19 -23.46 6.01 -18.95
N ILE A 20 -24.13 6.81 -18.13
CA ILE A 20 -24.23 6.58 -16.68
C ILE A 20 -24.97 5.27 -16.38
N MET A 21 -26.07 4.98 -17.09
CA MET A 21 -26.77 3.70 -16.95
C MET A 21 -25.90 2.52 -17.37
N LEU A 22 -25.13 2.63 -18.45
CA LEU A 22 -24.19 1.58 -18.88
C LEU A 22 -23.13 1.29 -17.79
N LEU A 23 -22.58 2.34 -17.17
CA LEU A 23 -21.55 2.22 -16.15
C LEU A 23 -22.09 1.62 -14.83
N SER A 24 -23.37 1.85 -14.51
CA SER A 24 -24.02 1.30 -13.31
C SER A 24 -24.26 -0.22 -13.34
N VAL A 25 -24.10 -0.87 -14.50
CA VAL A 25 -24.31 -2.32 -14.68
C VAL A 25 -23.01 -3.12 -14.51
N LEU A 26 -21.88 -2.47 -14.24
CA LEU A 26 -20.67 -3.20 -13.87
C LEU A 26 -20.90 -3.84 -12.50
N PRO A 27 -20.87 -5.18 -12.37
CA PRO A 27 -20.86 -5.80 -11.05
C PRO A 27 -19.62 -5.25 -10.35
N ALA A 28 -19.81 -4.61 -9.20
CA ALA A 28 -18.71 -4.29 -8.32
C ALA A 28 -17.97 -5.60 -8.09
N TYR A 29 -16.76 -5.70 -8.64
CA TYR A 29 -15.90 -6.85 -8.44
C TYR A 29 -15.50 -6.84 -6.97
N ALA A 30 -16.38 -7.36 -6.12
CA ALA A 30 -16.06 -7.78 -4.78
C ALA A 30 -15.27 -9.06 -4.94
N ALA A 31 -13.95 -8.91 -5.09
CA ALA A 31 -13.04 -9.99 -4.75
C ALA A 31 -13.17 -10.20 -3.23
N GLY A 32 -14.20 -10.93 -2.82
CA GLY A 32 -14.19 -11.59 -1.53
C GLY A 32 -13.08 -12.62 -1.60
N SER A 33 -11.95 -12.34 -0.95
CA SER A 33 -11.01 -13.40 -0.61
C SER A 33 -11.65 -14.17 0.54
N ASP A 34 -12.30 -15.27 0.21
CA ASP A 34 -12.74 -16.27 1.18
C ASP A 34 -11.46 -16.93 1.71
N ILE A 35 -10.81 -16.29 2.69
CA ILE A 35 -9.69 -16.89 3.40
C ILE A 35 -10.30 -17.80 4.46
N ASP A 36 -10.55 -19.06 4.10
CA ASP A 36 -10.78 -20.14 5.06
C ASP A 36 -9.43 -20.52 5.68
N GLY A 37 -8.91 -19.62 6.51
CA GLY A 37 -7.58 -19.74 7.09
C GLY A 37 -7.47 -20.88 8.10
N ASP A 38 -7.39 -22.12 7.62
CA ASP A 38 -6.54 -23.15 8.21
C ASP A 38 -5.10 -22.79 7.79
N ILE A 39 -4.58 -21.72 8.40
CA ILE A 39 -3.20 -21.29 8.22
C ILE A 39 -2.36 -22.19 9.11
N ASP A 40 -1.99 -23.34 8.56
CA ASP A 40 -0.76 -24.02 8.93
C ASP A 40 0.35 -22.99 8.67
N GLY A 41 0.83 -22.35 9.75
CA GLY A 41 1.74 -21.21 9.70
C GLY A 41 3.12 -21.58 9.17
N ASP A 42 3.24 -21.82 7.87
CA ASP A 42 4.50 -22.22 7.23
C ASP A 42 4.84 -21.43 5.95
N ASP A 43 3.87 -20.95 5.14
CA ASP A 43 4.26 -20.20 3.92
C ASP A 43 3.23 -19.17 3.46
N VAL A 44 2.87 -18.26 4.36
CA VAL A 44 2.49 -16.92 3.91
C VAL A 44 3.61 -16.01 4.37
N VAL A 45 4.44 -15.58 3.43
CA VAL A 45 5.36 -14.45 3.63
C VAL A 45 4.51 -13.18 3.77
N ILE A 46 3.80 -13.06 4.90
CA ILE A 46 3.26 -11.80 5.36
C ILE A 46 4.49 -11.00 5.71
N SER A 47 5.00 -10.23 4.74
CA SER A 47 6.08 -9.27 4.97
C SER A 47 5.66 -8.39 6.15
N LYS A 48 6.23 -8.69 7.32
CA LYS A 48 5.86 -8.00 8.54
C LYS A 48 6.35 -6.58 8.44
N VAL A 49 5.57 -5.64 8.96
CA VAL A 49 6.02 -4.24 9.05
C VAL A 49 7.30 -4.21 9.88
N GLY A 50 8.41 -3.80 9.28
CA GLY A 50 9.74 -3.83 9.90
C GLY A 50 10.66 -4.98 9.47
N ASP A 51 10.18 -5.93 8.65
CA ASP A 51 11.02 -6.95 8.01
C ASP A 51 11.61 -6.39 6.71
N ILE A 52 12.83 -5.86 6.84
CA ILE A 52 13.48 -5.02 5.82
C ILE A 52 14.27 -5.88 4.83
N ASN A 53 14.75 -7.02 5.30
CA ASN A 53 15.46 -7.99 4.48
C ASN A 53 14.55 -9.10 3.90
N ALA A 54 13.26 -9.10 4.23
CA ALA A 54 12.25 -10.10 3.84
C ALA A 54 12.63 -11.53 4.28
N ASP A 55 13.28 -11.68 5.43
CA ASP A 55 13.67 -12.97 6.00
C ASP A 55 12.60 -13.60 6.90
N GLY A 56 11.44 -12.92 7.04
CA GLY A 56 10.30 -13.37 7.84
C GLY A 56 10.42 -13.05 9.32
N SER A 57 11.56 -12.53 9.77
CA SER A 57 11.81 -12.07 11.13
C SER A 57 11.98 -10.56 11.17
N VAL A 58 11.71 -9.96 12.33
CA VAL A 58 11.99 -8.54 12.57
C VAL A 58 13.08 -8.49 13.64
N ASP A 59 14.33 -8.30 13.21
CA ASP A 59 15.50 -8.39 14.08
C ASP A 59 16.52 -7.26 13.83
N VAL A 60 17.67 -7.36 14.51
CA VAL A 60 18.74 -6.36 14.41
C VAL A 60 19.34 -6.29 12.99
N LYS A 61 19.20 -7.33 12.16
CA LYS A 61 19.67 -7.30 10.76
C LYS A 61 18.86 -6.30 9.95
N ASP A 62 17.56 -6.21 10.17
CA ASP A 62 16.69 -5.21 9.54
C ASP A 62 17.11 -3.80 9.90
N LEU A 63 17.42 -3.59 11.17
CA LEU A 63 17.89 -2.31 11.69
C LEU A 63 19.20 -1.86 11.03
N VAL A 64 20.17 -2.77 10.93
CA VAL A 64 21.46 -2.50 10.28
C VAL A 64 21.25 -2.22 8.78
N ARG A 65 20.31 -2.91 8.14
CA ARG A 65 20.01 -2.74 6.72
C ARG A 65 19.34 -1.39 6.44
N LEU A 66 18.40 -0.99 7.29
CA LEU A 66 17.77 0.33 7.25
C LEU A 66 18.79 1.45 7.46
N MET A 67 19.71 1.26 8.42
CA MET A 67 20.77 2.23 8.68
C MET A 67 21.67 2.43 7.44
N LYS A 68 22.02 1.32 6.77
CA LYS A 68 22.78 1.37 5.50
C LYS A 68 22.03 2.14 4.43
N TYR A 69 20.74 1.85 4.24
CA TYR A 69 19.91 2.57 3.28
C TYR A 69 19.88 4.08 3.56
N ILE A 70 19.60 4.48 4.81
CA ILE A 70 19.56 5.89 5.21
C ILE A 70 20.92 6.56 5.03
N SER A 71 22.03 5.83 5.21
CA SER A 71 23.39 6.34 4.98
C SER A 71 23.76 6.48 3.48
N GLY A 72 22.88 6.11 2.57
CA GLY A 72 23.11 6.18 1.13
C GLY A 72 23.84 4.97 0.54
N ALA A 73 23.91 3.85 1.27
CA ALA A 73 24.40 2.61 0.70
C ALA A 73 23.35 2.01 -0.24
N ASP A 74 23.82 1.43 -1.36
CA ASP A 74 22.95 0.74 -2.30
C ASP A 74 22.54 -0.63 -1.74
N VAL A 75 21.42 -0.64 -1.03
CA VAL A 75 20.83 -1.85 -0.44
C VAL A 75 19.35 -1.92 -0.79
N THR A 76 18.91 -3.08 -1.27
CA THR A 76 17.49 -3.35 -1.47
C THR A 76 16.81 -3.51 -0.10
N ILE A 77 15.74 -2.74 0.09
CA ILE A 77 14.91 -2.72 1.29
C ILE A 77 13.44 -2.93 0.91
N CYS A 78 12.72 -3.68 1.72
CA CYS A 78 11.28 -3.88 1.64
C CYS A 78 10.65 -3.37 2.94
N GLY A 79 9.38 -2.91 2.93
CA GLY A 79 8.65 -2.64 4.18
C GLY A 79 9.33 -1.67 5.17
N SER A 80 10.15 -0.73 4.68
CA SER A 80 11.00 0.16 5.49
C SER A 80 10.27 1.33 6.12
N ASP A 81 9.08 1.65 5.60
CA ASP A 81 8.15 2.61 6.21
C ASP A 81 7.38 1.91 7.34
N VAL A 82 8.08 1.74 8.47
CA VAL A 82 7.54 1.12 9.68
C VAL A 82 6.48 2.01 10.32
N ASN A 83 6.54 3.31 10.04
CA ASN A 83 5.70 4.31 10.67
C ASN A 83 4.44 4.67 9.85
N GLY A 84 4.41 4.33 8.56
CA GLY A 84 3.29 4.51 7.64
C GLY A 84 3.13 5.94 7.11
N ASP A 85 4.19 6.76 7.12
CA ASP A 85 4.15 8.14 6.65
C ASP A 85 4.61 8.31 5.19
N GLY A 86 4.95 7.21 4.52
CA GLY A 86 5.42 7.18 3.15
C GLY A 86 6.87 7.66 2.97
N VAL A 87 7.61 7.90 4.06
CA VAL A 87 9.00 8.36 4.02
C VAL A 87 9.88 7.46 4.87
N THR A 88 10.82 6.77 4.23
CA THR A 88 11.83 5.97 4.95
C THR A 88 12.92 6.86 5.50
N ASP A 89 12.92 7.08 6.81
CA ASP A 89 13.95 7.87 7.50
C ASP A 89 14.28 7.36 8.92
N THR A 90 15.02 8.16 9.68
CA THR A 90 15.44 7.82 11.05
C THR A 90 14.28 7.55 12.01
N ARG A 91 13.06 8.01 11.73
CA ARG A 91 11.85 7.76 12.53
C ARG A 91 11.42 6.31 12.43
N ASP A 92 11.55 5.70 11.26
CA ASP A 92 11.33 4.26 11.08
C ASP A 92 12.34 3.45 11.87
N LEU A 93 13.60 3.90 11.87
CA LEU A 93 14.68 3.26 12.60
C LEU A 93 14.43 3.24 14.12
N VAL A 94 13.96 4.35 14.69
CA VAL A 94 13.57 4.43 16.11
C VAL A 94 12.35 3.55 16.40
N ARG A 95 11.36 3.50 15.50
CA ARG A 95 10.20 2.61 15.65
C ARG A 95 10.60 1.15 15.61
N LEU A 96 11.45 0.77 14.67
CA LEU A 96 11.95 -0.59 14.52
C LEU A 96 12.71 -1.05 15.76
N MET A 97 13.57 -0.19 16.32
CA MET A 97 14.23 -0.47 17.61
C MET A 97 13.24 -0.74 18.74
N ARG A 98 12.15 0.04 18.82
CA ARG A 98 11.13 -0.17 19.84
C ARG A 98 10.36 -1.48 19.66
N ILE A 99 10.10 -1.88 18.41
CA ILE A 99 9.46 -3.16 18.10
C ILE A 99 10.36 -4.31 18.53
N ILE A 100 11.63 -4.28 18.14
CA ILE A 100 12.61 -5.33 18.51
C ILE A 100 12.82 -5.40 20.03
N ALA A 101 12.85 -4.25 20.72
CA ALA A 101 13.01 -4.21 22.17
C ALA A 101 11.75 -4.63 22.95
N ALA A 102 10.58 -4.62 22.30
CA ALA A 102 9.31 -5.04 22.90
C ALA A 102 8.93 -6.49 22.57
N ALA A 103 9.64 -7.12 21.62
CA ALA A 103 9.54 -8.53 21.27
C ALA A 103 10.33 -9.39 22.26
#